data_AF-A0A7J6UCJ8-F1
#
_entry.id   AF-A0A7J6UCJ8-F1
#
_cell.length_a   1.000
_cell.length_b   1.000
_cell.length_c   1.000
_cell.angle_alpha   90.00
_cell.angle_beta   90.00
_cell.angle_gamma   90.00
#
_symmetry.space_group_name_H-M   'P 1'
#
loop_
_entity.id
_entity.type
_entity.pdbx_description
1 polymer ?
#
loop_
_entity_poly.entity_id
_entity_poly.type
_entity_poly.pdbx_seq_one_letter_code
_entity_poly.pdbx_strand_id
1 'polypeptide(L)'
;MSDPGSRQMRRRQNFVPLSKIQTRVPTPQQLAGARSAAASVEGECIPALEAVDCPECYTKVVEYLFGATFLCDTSDTGKAVTFHPQV
;
A
#
# COMPACT_ATOMS: atom_id res chain seq x y z
N MET A 1 -41.68 -4.17 -19.29
CA MET A 1 -41.52 -3.07 -18.33
C MET A 1 -40.05 -3.04 -17.94
N SER A 2 -39.27 -2.17 -18.57
CA SER A 2 -37.80 -2.13 -18.40
C SER A 2 -37.46 -1.20 -17.24
N ASP A 3 -36.66 -1.70 -16.29
CA ASP A 3 -36.18 -0.95 -15.12
C ASP A 3 -35.42 0.33 -15.56
N PRO A 4 -35.83 1.54 -15.15
CA PRO A 4 -35.18 2.80 -15.53
C PRO A 4 -33.74 2.96 -14.99
N GLY A 5 -33.30 2.10 -14.07
CA GLY A 5 -31.99 2.19 -13.42
C GLY A 5 -30.81 1.58 -14.18
N SER A 6 -31.05 0.84 -15.28
CA SER A 6 -29.99 0.12 -16.00
C SER A 6 -29.17 1.02 -16.94
N ARG A 7 -28.47 2.01 -16.37
CA ARG A 7 -27.35 2.62 -17.10
C ARG A 7 -26.25 1.56 -17.18
N GLN A 8 -26.18 0.85 -18.30
CA GLN A 8 -25.10 -0.12 -18.54
C GLN A 8 -23.75 0.53 -18.26
N MET A 9 -22.97 -0.08 -17.37
CA MET A 9 -21.67 0.42 -16.95
C MET A 9 -20.73 0.39 -18.16
N ARG A 10 -20.51 1.55 -18.79
CA ARG A 10 -19.81 1.66 -20.08
C ARG A 10 -18.29 1.43 -20.01
N ARG A 11 -17.71 1.38 -18.81
CA ARG A 11 -16.28 1.16 -18.56
C ARG A 11 -16.10 0.17 -17.42
N ARG A 12 -15.06 -0.66 -17.50
CA ARG A 12 -14.68 -1.58 -16.41
C ARG A 12 -14.32 -0.79 -15.16
N GLN A 13 -14.93 -1.16 -14.04
CA GLN A 13 -14.65 -0.61 -12.72
C GLN A 13 -14.21 -1.74 -11.80
N ASN A 14 -13.33 -1.43 -10.85
CA ASN A 14 -12.95 -2.35 -9.78
C ASN A 14 -13.58 -1.85 -8.48
N PHE A 15 -14.41 -2.69 -7.87
CA PHE A 15 -15.03 -2.42 -6.57
C PHE A 15 -14.31 -3.21 -5.49
N VAL A 16 -14.00 -2.57 -4.37
CA VAL A 16 -13.35 -3.20 -3.21
C VAL A 16 -14.42 -3.46 -2.13
N PRO A 17 -14.83 -4.71 -1.90
CA PRO A 17 -15.81 -5.03 -0.86
C PRO A 17 -15.16 -4.97 0.53
N LEU A 18 -15.55 -3.97 1.33
CA LEU A 18 -15.00 -3.73 2.68
C LEU A 18 -15.11 -4.91 3.64
N SER A 19 -16.15 -5.74 3.49
CA SER A 19 -16.36 -6.92 4.33
C SER A 19 -15.44 -8.10 4.01
N LYS A 20 -14.70 -8.05 2.90
CA LYS A 20 -13.88 -9.17 2.40
C LYS A 20 -12.38 -8.84 2.25
N ILE A 21 -11.96 -7.61 2.50
CA ILE A 21 -10.54 -7.26 2.43
C ILE A 21 -9.79 -7.82 3.63
N GLN A 22 -8.61 -8.38 3.36
CA GLN A 22 -7.62 -8.73 4.37
C GLN A 22 -6.49 -7.73 4.26
N THR A 23 -6.10 -7.15 5.38
CA THR A 23 -5.03 -6.16 5.40
C THR A 23 -3.71 -6.82 5.71
N ARG A 24 -2.64 -6.26 5.14
CA ARG A 24 -1.26 -6.63 5.47
C ARG A 24 -0.52 -5.32 5.69
N VAL A 25 0.07 -5.19 6.86
CA VAL A 25 0.92 -4.07 7.23
C VAL A 25 2.32 -4.61 7.51
N PRO A 26 3.38 -3.81 7.30
CA PRO A 26 4.73 -4.30 7.50
C PRO A 26 4.95 -4.60 8.98
N THR A 27 5.56 -5.75 9.28
CA THR A 27 5.93 -6.09 10.65
C THR A 27 7.07 -5.19 11.15
N PRO A 28 7.28 -5.06 12.46
CA PRO A 28 8.43 -4.31 13.00
C PRO A 28 9.77 -4.77 12.43
N GLN A 29 9.92 -6.07 12.16
CA GLN A 29 11.11 -6.63 11.52
C GLN A 29 11.28 -6.13 10.07
N GLN A 30 10.21 -6.11 9.29
CA GLN A 30 10.23 -5.57 7.92
C GLN A 30 10.49 -4.06 7.90
N LEU A 31 9.93 -3.31 8.85
CA LEU A 31 10.21 -1.87 9.00
C LEU A 31 11.70 -1.62 9.30
N ALA A 32 12.28 -2.39 10.23
CA ALA A 32 13.69 -2.29 10.55
C ALA A 32 14.58 -2.71 9.36
N GLY A 33 14.22 -3.80 8.68
CA GLY A 33 14.92 -4.27 7.49
C GLY A 33 14.90 -3.25 6.35
N ALA A 34 13.76 -2.62 6.10
CA ALA A 34 13.61 -1.60 5.06
C ALA A 34 14.47 -0.37 5.36
N ARG A 35 14.42 0.14 6.60
CA ARG A 35 15.26 1.26 7.03
C ARG A 35 16.75 0.93 6.95
N SER A 36 17.15 -0.27 7.35
CA SER A 36 18.54 -0.72 7.23
C SER A 36 18.99 -0.84 5.77
N ALA A 37 18.13 -1.34 4.89
CA ALA A 37 18.43 -1.45 3.46
C ALA A 37 18.57 -0.07 2.80
N ALA A 38 17.68 0.86 3.13
CA ALA A 38 17.76 2.24 2.65
C ALA A 38 19.06 2.93 3.11
N ALA A 39 19.40 2.81 4.39
CA ALA A 39 20.64 3.37 4.95
C ALA A 39 21.91 2.81 4.29
N SER A 40 21.89 1.56 3.81
CA SER A 40 23.04 0.94 3.14
C SER A 40 23.44 1.62 1.82
N VAL A 41 22.53 2.40 1.23
CA VAL A 41 22.75 3.19 0.01
C VAL A 41 22.60 4.69 0.25
N GLU A 42 22.72 5.12 1.51
CA GLU A 42 22.58 6.53 1.93
C GLU A 42 21.22 7.15 1.56
N GLY A 43 20.17 6.33 1.48
CA GLY A 43 18.81 6.75 1.16
C GLY A 43 17.82 6.55 2.30
N GLU A 44 16.60 7.03 2.08
CA GLU A 44 15.51 6.98 3.07
C GLU A 44 14.26 6.28 2.51
N CYS A 45 13.55 5.58 3.39
CA CYS A 45 12.26 4.99 3.04
C CYS A 45 11.26 5.06 4.20
N ILE A 46 9.98 5.19 3.85
CA ILE A 46 8.86 5.13 4.80
C ILE A 46 7.76 4.20 4.29
N PRO A 47 6.99 3.56 5.17
CA PRO A 47 5.74 2.90 4.78
C PRO A 47 4.80 3.92 4.12
N ALA A 48 4.16 3.54 3.01
CA ALA A 48 3.22 4.43 2.33
C ALA A 48 2.04 4.84 3.23
N LEU A 49 1.71 4.04 4.25
CA LEU A 49 0.69 4.36 5.25
C LEU A 49 0.99 5.65 6.04
N GLU A 50 2.27 6.00 6.25
CA GLU A 50 2.64 7.23 6.97
C GLU A 50 2.40 8.49 6.14
N ALA A 51 2.28 8.36 4.82
CA ALA A 51 2.06 9.46 3.89
C ALA A 51 0.58 9.72 3.58
N VAL A 52 -0.34 8.94 4.15
CA VAL A 52 -1.78 9.01 3.86
C VAL A 52 -2.54 9.40 5.12
N ASP A 53 -3.27 10.51 5.04
CA ASP A 53 -4.27 10.87 6.03
C ASP A 53 -5.66 10.41 5.54
N CYS A 54 -6.40 9.71 6.40
CA CYS A 54 -7.74 9.22 6.06
C CYS A 54 -8.64 9.08 7.29
N PRO A 55 -9.97 9.18 7.11
CA PRO A 55 -10.93 8.86 8.18
C PRO A 55 -10.79 7.40 8.63
N GLU A 56 -10.99 7.16 9.93
CA GLU A 56 -10.83 5.84 10.56
C GLU A 56 -11.69 4.74 9.90
N CYS A 57 -12.86 5.09 9.37
CA CYS A 57 -13.73 4.14 8.66
C CYS A 57 -13.09 3.56 7.38
N TYR A 58 -12.02 4.19 6.87
CA TYR A 58 -11.28 3.76 5.69
C TYR A 58 -9.91 3.15 6.02
N THR A 59 -9.50 3.04 7.29
CA THR A 59 -8.19 2.50 7.69
C THR A 59 -7.91 1.15 7.03
N LYS A 60 -8.87 0.21 7.06
CA LYS A 60 -8.70 -1.11 6.42
C LYS A 60 -8.50 -1.03 4.90
N VAL A 61 -9.12 -0.06 4.24
CA VAL A 61 -8.96 0.14 2.79
C VAL A 61 -7.57 0.69 2.49
N VAL A 62 -7.12 1.65 3.29
CA VAL A 62 -5.79 2.25 3.14
C VAL A 62 -4.70 1.22 3.41
N GLU A 63 -4.83 0.41 4.47
CA GLU A 63 -3.95 -0.73 4.72
C GLU A 63 -3.98 -1.75 3.57
N TYR A 64 -5.15 -2.05 3.01
CA TYR A 64 -5.27 -2.97 1.87
C TYR A 64 -4.56 -2.46 0.61
N LEU A 65 -4.61 -1.15 0.34
CA LEU A 65 -4.01 -0.54 -0.85
C LEU A 65 -2.51 -0.28 -0.68
N PHE A 66 -2.09 0.18 0.50
CA PHE A 66 -0.75 0.74 0.73
C PHE A 66 0.07 0.00 1.79
N GLY A 67 -0.52 -0.93 2.54
CA GLY A 67 0.15 -1.59 3.67
C GLY A 67 1.30 -2.52 3.30
N ALA A 68 1.47 -2.85 2.02
CA ALA A 68 2.63 -3.58 1.51
C ALA A 68 3.57 -2.70 0.66
N THR A 69 3.43 -1.37 0.74
CA THR A 69 4.20 -0.43 -0.09
C THR A 69 5.14 0.42 0.76
N PHE A 70 6.38 0.56 0.30
CA PHE A 70 7.34 1.53 0.81
C PHE A 70 7.57 2.64 -0.20
N LEU A 71 7.60 3.88 0.27
CA LEU A 71 8.03 5.04 -0.49
C LEU A 71 9.53 5.20 -0.27
N CYS A 72 10.28 5.26 -1.37
CA CYS A 72 11.72 5.42 -1.37
C CYS A 72 12.08 6.69 -2.13
N ASP A 73 13.07 7.42 -1.64
CA ASP A 73 13.54 8.69 -2.21
C ASP A 73 14.24 8.53 -3.57
N THR A 74 14.93 7.41 -3.79
CA THR A 74 15.66 7.11 -5.02
C THR A 74 15.34 5.71 -5.55
N SER A 75 15.66 5.48 -6.82
CA SER A 75 15.53 4.16 -7.42
C SER A 75 16.46 3.12 -6.78
N ASP A 76 17.63 3.53 -6.31
CA ASP A 76 18.60 2.61 -5.70
C ASP A 76 18.17 2.21 -4.30
N THR A 77 17.61 3.15 -3.52
CA THR A 77 16.90 2.86 -2.27
C THR A 77 15.77 1.83 -2.50
N GLY A 78 14.95 2.04 -3.53
CA GLY A 78 13.86 1.12 -3.88
C GLY A 78 14.35 -0.29 -4.20
N LYS A 79 15.45 -0.42 -4.95
CA LYS A 79 16.08 -1.73 -5.23
C LYS A 79 16.60 -2.38 -3.96
N ALA A 80 17.32 -1.63 -3.12
CA ALA A 80 17.90 -2.14 -1.88
C ALA A 80 16.81 -2.69 -0.94
N VAL A 81 15.72 -1.92 -0.76
CA VAL A 81 14.58 -2.30 0.08
C VAL A 81 13.84 -3.52 -0.50
N THR A 82 13.56 -3.53 -1.80
CA THR A 82 12.79 -4.61 -2.46
C THR A 82 13.48 -5.98 -2.38
N PHE A 83 14.81 -6.01 -2.42
CA PHE A 83 15.58 -7.26 -2.44
C PHE A 83 16.20 -7.61 -1.08
N HIS A 84 15.88 -6.87 -0.01
CA HIS A 84 16.38 -7.19 1.33
C HIS A 84 15.70 -8.46 1.88
N PRO A 85 16.43 -9.47 2.40
CA PRO A 85 15.86 -10.77 2.79
C PRO A 85 14.80 -10.75 3.89
N GLN A 86 14.68 -9.63 4.61
CA GLN A 86 13.78 -9.46 5.75
C GLN A 86 12.67 -8.44 5.50
N VAL A 87 12.55 -7.90 4.28
CA VAL A 87 11.52 -6.93 3.88
C VAL A 87 10.42 -7.64 3.10
#